data_AF-A0A2E8KCE7-F1
#
_entry.id   AF-A0A2E8KCE7-F1
#
_cell.length_a   1.000
_cell.length_b   1.000
_cell.length_c   1.000
_cell.angle_alpha   90.00
_cell.angle_beta   90.00
_cell.angle_gamma   90.00
#
_symmetry.space_group_name_H-M   'P 1'
#
loop_
_entity.id
_entity.type
_entity.pdbx_description
1 polymer ?
#
loop_
_entity_poly.entity_id
_entity_poly.type
_entity_poly.pdbx_seq_one_letter_code
_entity_poly.pdbx_strand_id
1 'polypeptide(L)' 'MRSDMACGSTIGPLTASKIGVSTVDIGVPTLGMHSIRELAGAEDAGALCRVVTAFYTR' A
#
# COMPACT_ATOMS: atom_id res chain seq x y z
N MET A 1 3.27 9.22 -9.14
CA MET A 1 4.37 10.11 -8.73
C MET A 1 4.76 10.99 -9.90
N ARG A 2 5.40 12.15 -9.68
CA ARG A 2 6.06 12.84 -10.78
C ARG A 2 7.39 12.14 -11.10
N SER A 3 7.75 12.03 -12.38
CA SER A 3 8.94 11.31 -12.82
C SER A 3 10.26 11.96 -12.39
N ASP A 4 10.22 13.23 -11.97
CA ASP A 4 11.34 14.03 -11.48
C ASP A 4 11.50 13.98 -9.95
N MET A 5 10.70 13.18 -9.23
CA MET A 5 10.72 13.06 -7.78
C MET A 5 10.94 11.59 -7.37
N ALA A 6 11.80 11.34 -6.37
CA ALA A 6 12.04 10.00 -5.83
C ALA A 6 11.01 9.61 -4.75
N CYS A 7 10.57 8.34 -4.73
CA CYS A 7 9.66 7.78 -3.73
C CYS A 7 10.40 6.93 -2.71
N GLY A 8 9.82 6.79 -1.52
CA GLY A 8 10.15 5.67 -0.64
C GLY A 8 9.82 4.33 -1.30
N SER A 9 10.63 3.31 -1.01
CA SER A 9 10.40 1.92 -1.41
C SER A 9 9.53 1.20 -0.38
N THR A 10 8.95 0.06 -0.77
CA THR A 10 8.23 -0.87 0.11
C THR A 10 8.87 -2.26 0.10
N ILE A 11 8.25 -3.22 0.78
CA ILE A 11 8.68 -4.63 0.80
C ILE A 11 8.25 -5.42 -0.45
N GLY A 12 7.33 -4.91 -1.27
CA GLY A 12 6.80 -5.63 -2.44
C GLY A 12 7.89 -6.06 -3.42
N PRO A 13 8.69 -5.13 -3.98
CA PRO A 13 9.79 -5.47 -4.88
C PRO A 13 10.85 -6.38 -4.23
N LEU A 14 11.11 -6.19 -2.92
CA LEU A 14 12.02 -7.03 -2.16
C LEU A 14 11.50 -8.48 -2.05
N THR A 15 10.20 -8.64 -1.82
CA THR A 15 9.55 -9.95 -1.71
C THR A 15 9.54 -10.64 -3.08
N ALA A 16 9.15 -9.92 -4.12
CA ALA A 16 9.14 -10.44 -5.50
C ALA A 16 10.52 -10.98 -5.91
N SER A 17 11.57 -10.21 -5.65
CA SER A 17 12.95 -10.62 -5.99
C SER A 17 13.47 -11.77 -5.15
N LYS A 18 13.11 -11.85 -3.87
CA LYS A 18 13.62 -12.88 -2.95
C LYS A 18 13.01 -14.26 -3.15
N ILE A 19 11.71 -14.33 -3.42
CA ILE A 19 10.99 -15.62 -3.48
C ILE A 19 10.37 -15.90 -4.85
N GLY A 20 10.55 -15.01 -5.83
CA GLY A 20 10.16 -15.25 -7.22
C GLY A 20 8.64 -15.24 -7.46
N VAL A 21 7.88 -14.49 -6.65
CA VAL A 21 6.42 -14.38 -6.80
C VAL A 21 6.03 -12.98 -7.29
N SER A 22 4.94 -12.89 -8.04
CA SER A 22 4.37 -11.60 -8.42
C SER A 22 3.79 -10.90 -7.19
N THR A 23 4.07 -9.60 -7.05
CA THR A 23 3.57 -8.78 -5.94
C THR A 23 2.82 -7.56 -6.47
N VAL A 24 1.84 -7.10 -5.69
CA VAL A 24 1.17 -5.81 -5.89
C VAL A 24 1.16 -5.07 -4.56
N ASP A 25 1.65 -3.84 -4.53
CA ASP A 25 1.59 -2.97 -3.35
C ASP A 25 0.27 -2.18 -3.36
N ILE A 26 -0.49 -2.29 -2.27
CA ILE A 26 -1.74 -1.54 -2.04
C ILE A 26 -1.73 -0.94 -0.63
N GLY A 27 -2.51 0.12 -0.41
CA GLY A 27 -2.62 0.76 0.89
C GLY A 27 -3.74 1.79 0.96
N VAL A 28 -3.98 2.32 2.16
CA VAL A 28 -4.93 3.41 2.42
C VAL A 28 -4.24 4.75 2.13
N PRO A 29 -4.89 5.71 1.45
CA PRO A 29 -4.34 7.05 1.27
C PRO A 29 -4.24 7.77 2.62
N THR A 30 -3.07 8.34 2.91
CA THR A 30 -2.83 9.13 4.12
C THR A 30 -2.21 10.48 3.79
N LEU A 31 -2.40 11.44 4.70
CA LEU A 31 -1.69 12.72 4.74
C LEU A 31 -0.81 12.79 5.98
N GLY A 32 0.36 13.41 5.84
CA GLY A 32 1.33 13.55 6.93
C GLY A 32 2.04 12.24 7.28
N MET A 33 2.24 11.33 6.32
CA MET A 33 3.00 10.09 6.53
C MET A 33 4.36 10.38 7.21
N HIS A 34 4.65 9.66 8.29
CA HIS A 34 5.77 9.84 9.22
C HIS A 34 5.66 11.03 10.21
N SER A 35 4.50 11.67 10.31
CA SER A 35 4.18 12.64 11.38
C SER A 35 3.87 11.92 12.70
N ILE A 36 3.98 12.63 13.84
CA ILE A 36 3.43 12.17 15.14
C ILE A 36 1.92 11.93 15.09
N ARG A 37 1.23 12.59 14.14
CA ARG A 37 -0.20 12.40 13.88
C ARG A 37 -0.47 12.44 12.39
N GLU A 38 -0.92 11.32 11.84
CA GLU A 38 -1.32 11.16 10.45
C GLU A 38 -2.85 11.31 10.28
N LEU A 39 -3.32 11.47 9.04
CA LEU A 39 -4.74 11.58 8.68
C LEU A 39 -5.06 10.62 7.54
N ALA A 40 -6.20 9.93 7.64
CA ALA A 40 -6.73 9.03 6.61
C ALA A 40 -8.25 9.21 6.48
N GLY A 41 -8.86 8.73 5.39
CA GLY A 41 -10.31 8.70 5.24
C GLY A 41 -10.95 7.67 6.18
N ALA A 42 -12.09 8.02 6.76
CA ALA A 42 -12.78 7.17 7.73
C ALA A 42 -13.25 5.82 7.14
N GLU A 43 -13.52 5.78 5.84
CA GLU A 43 -14.02 4.58 5.15
C GLU A 43 -12.91 3.74 4.50
N ASP A 44 -11.70 4.29 4.36
CA ASP A 44 -10.63 3.69 3.55
C ASP A 44 -10.14 2.35 4.13
N ALA A 45 -10.10 2.24 5.47
CA ALA A 45 -9.75 0.98 6.13
C ALA A 45 -10.77 -0.13 5.82
N GLY A 46 -12.06 0.20 5.80
CA GLY A 46 -13.13 -0.72 5.43
C GLY A 46 -13.07 -1.10 3.94
N ALA A 47 -12.74 -0.14 3.07
CA ALA A 47 -12.54 -0.41 1.65
C ALA A 47 -11.34 -1.35 1.41
N LEU A 48 -10.21 -1.12 2.06
CA LEU A 48 -9.03 -2.00 1.96
C LEU A 48 -9.36 -3.41 2.44
N CYS A 49 -10.09 -3.54 3.55
CA CYS A 49 -10.55 -4.85 4.05
C CYS A 49 -11.35 -5.59 2.98
N ARG A 50 -12.34 -4.94 2.33
CA ARG A 50 -13.13 -5.56 1.26
C ARG A 50 -12.27 -6.02 0.09
N VAL A 51 -11.29 -5.22 -0.33
CA VAL A 51 -10.39 -5.58 -1.45
C VAL A 51 -9.55 -6.80 -1.12
N VAL A 52 -8.94 -6.84 0.07
CA VAL A 52 -8.11 -7.96 0.50
C VAL A 52 -8.96 -9.22 0.68
N THR A 53 -10.15 -9.12 1.28
CA THR A 53 -11.08 -10.25 1.37
C THR A 53 -11.43 -10.78 -0.01
N ALA A 54 -11.82 -9.90 -0.94
CA ALA A 54 -12.17 -10.28 -2.31
C ALA A 54 -11.00 -10.94 -3.06
N PHE A 55 -9.75 -10.58 -2.76
CA PHE A 55 -8.57 -11.24 -3.35
C PHE A 55 -8.42 -12.70 -2.88
N TYR A 56 -8.73 -12.99 -1.62
CA TYR A 56 -8.59 -14.35 -1.06
C TYR A 56 -9.82 -15.23 -1.25
N THR A 57 -11.00 -14.67 -1.49
CA THR A 57 -12.26 -15.41 -1.61
C THR A 57 -12.80 -15.48 -3.04
N ARG A 58 -11.97 -15.15 -4.02
CA ARG A 58 -12.28 -15.31 -5.45
C ARG A 58 -11.73 -16.60 -6.00
#